data_AF-A0AAV9F8M9-F1
#
_entry.id   AF-A0AAV9F8M9-F1
#
_cell.length_a   1.000
_cell.length_b   1.000
_cell.length_c   1.000
_cell.angle_alpha   90.00
_cell.angle_beta   90.00
_cell.angle_gamma   90.00
#
_symmetry.space_group_name_H-M   'P 1'
#
loop_
_entity.id
_entity.type
_entity.pdbx_description
1 polymer ?
#
loop_
_entity_poly.entity_id
_entity_poly.type
_entity_poly.pdbx_seq_one_letter_code
_entity_poly.pdbx_strand_id
1 'polypeptide(L)'
;MQCPPRHQRRRSSRLRPSHPSTTVKIGDKKLSLRPLVGCPFGSLFRVETGPKGAFLARVVSTPTADDAKGGEFCVKDEVRDNRTLVDNNKAQGLSGEDIDAMRREGATGDEIVEALIANSSTFENKTSFSQEKYRLRKQKKYAPKVLLRRPFARSICEAYFKKYPDRIGFLRVDTLSLLLSLANVSAYSDVLVVDMVGGIVTGAVAERLGGTGYVCNTHFGAKPYSTAIVRIFNFSREVCCRIVQSSFDDLSSTECNNFEEPIPQNAISSDTCSMPLKLLNVPKWIQLDL
;
A
#
# COMPACT_ATOMS: atom_id res chain seq x y z
N MET A 1 -36.38 -1.71 -7.27
CA MET A 1 -35.14 -2.42 -7.65
C MET A 1 -33.94 -1.63 -7.15
N GLN A 2 -33.36 -2.04 -6.02
CA GLN A 2 -32.10 -1.45 -5.56
C GLN A 2 -30.97 -1.95 -6.46
N CYS A 3 -30.32 -1.03 -7.17
CA CYS A 3 -29.04 -1.34 -7.82
C CYS A 3 -28.09 -1.89 -6.75
N PRO A 4 -27.49 -3.08 -6.94
CA PRO A 4 -26.47 -3.53 -6.02
C PRO A 4 -25.35 -2.49 -5.98
N PRO A 5 -24.75 -2.24 -4.80
CA PRO A 5 -23.69 -1.25 -4.69
C PRO A 5 -22.62 -1.58 -5.72
N ARG A 6 -22.33 -0.64 -6.63
CA ARG A 6 -21.18 -0.77 -7.53
C ARG A 6 -19.96 -0.96 -6.65
N HIS A 7 -19.50 -2.19 -6.52
CA HIS A 7 -18.13 -2.47 -6.10
C HIS A 7 -17.23 -1.83 -7.16
N GLN A 8 -16.94 -0.54 -7.02
CA GLN A 8 -15.68 0.00 -7.48
C GLN A 8 -14.65 -0.90 -6.85
N ARG A 9 -14.11 -1.86 -7.62
CA ARG A 9 -12.95 -2.65 -7.25
C ARG A 9 -11.77 -1.68 -7.22
N ARG A 10 -11.71 -0.91 -6.12
CA ARG A 10 -10.72 0.11 -5.79
C ARG A 10 -9.34 -0.54 -5.75
N ARG A 11 -8.30 0.25 -6.08
CA ARG A 11 -6.89 -0.17 -6.01
C ARG A 11 -6.63 -0.87 -4.68
N SER A 12 -6.16 -2.10 -4.75
CA SER A 12 -5.91 -2.95 -3.58
C SER A 12 -4.44 -2.85 -3.22
N SER A 13 -4.14 -2.32 -2.04
CA SER A 13 -2.78 -2.28 -1.50
C SER A 13 -2.56 -3.44 -0.53
N ARG A 14 -1.36 -4.03 -0.54
CA ARG A 14 -0.98 -5.12 0.36
C ARG A 14 0.38 -4.86 0.98
N LEU A 15 0.41 -4.84 2.31
CA LEU A 15 1.64 -4.73 3.11
C LEU A 15 2.18 -6.12 3.44
N ARG A 16 3.47 -6.35 3.17
CA ARG A 16 4.13 -7.64 3.39
C ARG A 16 5.59 -7.51 3.81
N PRO A 17 6.13 -8.43 4.63
CA PRO A 17 7.57 -8.53 4.85
C PRO A 17 8.31 -8.86 3.55
N SER A 18 9.48 -8.25 3.35
CA SER A 18 10.35 -8.36 2.18
C SER A 18 11.26 -9.60 2.23
N HIS A 19 10.80 -10.68 2.87
CA HIS A 19 11.62 -11.87 3.06
C HIS A 19 11.52 -12.81 1.83
N PRO A 20 12.62 -13.42 1.35
CA PRO A 20 12.64 -14.26 0.14
C PRO A 20 11.73 -15.50 0.17
N SER A 21 11.30 -15.95 1.34
CA SER A 21 10.33 -17.05 1.51
C SER A 21 8.87 -16.57 1.55
N THR A 22 8.62 -15.26 1.61
CA THR A 22 7.28 -14.70 1.71
C THR A 22 6.58 -14.81 0.37
N THR A 23 5.32 -15.26 0.41
CA THR A 23 4.46 -15.35 -0.77
C THR A 23 3.25 -14.42 -0.64
N VAL A 24 2.75 -13.93 -1.76
CA VAL A 24 1.56 -13.09 -1.82
C VAL A 24 0.54 -13.73 -2.75
N LYS A 25 -0.68 -13.86 -2.23
CA LYS A 25 -1.83 -14.29 -3.02
C LYS A 25 -2.36 -13.09 -3.81
N ILE A 26 -2.24 -13.07 -5.13
CA ILE A 26 -2.85 -12.05 -6.01
C ILE A 26 -3.94 -12.73 -6.84
N GLY A 27 -5.20 -12.33 -6.64
CA GLY A 27 -6.34 -13.13 -7.09
C GLY A 27 -6.30 -14.52 -6.45
N ASP A 28 -6.32 -15.56 -7.27
CA ASP A 28 -6.20 -16.95 -6.82
C ASP A 28 -4.77 -17.50 -6.92
N LYS A 29 -3.82 -16.72 -7.45
CA LYS A 29 -2.44 -17.15 -7.67
C LYS A 29 -1.57 -16.83 -6.46
N LYS A 30 -0.76 -17.79 -5.99
CA LYS A 30 0.26 -17.60 -4.94
C LYS A 30 1.61 -17.29 -5.60
N LEU A 31 2.17 -16.13 -5.33
CA LEU A 31 3.36 -15.60 -6.00
C LEU A 31 4.51 -15.44 -5.01
N SER A 32 5.73 -15.76 -5.44
CA SER A 32 6.95 -15.51 -4.67
C SER A 32 7.38 -14.04 -4.78
N LEU A 33 7.86 -13.45 -3.69
CA LEU A 33 8.38 -12.08 -3.66
C LEU A 33 9.87 -11.97 -4.01
N ARG A 34 10.56 -13.09 -4.28
CA ARG A 34 11.98 -13.09 -4.65
C ARG A 34 12.32 -12.13 -5.80
N PRO A 35 11.54 -12.03 -6.90
CA PRO A 35 11.86 -11.13 -8.02
C PRO A 35 11.85 -9.64 -7.67
N LEU A 36 11.25 -9.27 -6.54
CA LEU A 36 11.16 -7.87 -6.09
C LEU A 36 12.42 -7.41 -5.35
N VAL A 37 13.21 -8.35 -4.83
CA VAL A 37 14.40 -8.04 -4.02
C VAL A 37 15.47 -7.42 -4.93
N GLY A 38 16.02 -6.28 -4.51
CA GLY A 38 17.02 -5.53 -5.29
C GLY A 38 16.45 -4.58 -6.34
N CYS A 39 15.14 -4.61 -6.62
CA CYS A 39 14.51 -3.66 -7.53
C CYS A 39 14.17 -2.32 -6.83
N PRO A 40 14.25 -1.17 -7.53
CA PRO A 40 13.88 0.11 -6.94
C PRO A 40 12.37 0.20 -6.72
N PHE A 41 11.96 0.93 -5.68
CA PHE A 41 10.56 1.31 -5.49
C PHE A 41 10.06 2.11 -6.70
N GLY A 42 8.82 1.86 -7.11
CA GLY A 42 8.24 2.34 -8.36
C GLY A 42 8.32 1.33 -9.51
N SER A 43 9.10 0.25 -9.36
CA SER A 43 9.14 -0.82 -10.36
C SER A 43 7.78 -1.50 -10.53
N LEU A 44 7.39 -1.73 -11.79
CA LEU A 44 6.19 -2.46 -12.17
C LEU A 44 6.51 -3.92 -12.46
N PHE A 45 5.63 -4.80 -12.02
CA PHE A 45 5.71 -6.23 -12.24
C PHE A 45 4.42 -6.74 -12.84
N ARG A 46 4.50 -7.68 -13.76
CA ARG A 46 3.35 -8.38 -14.34
C ARG A 46 3.27 -9.79 -13.74
N VAL A 47 2.06 -10.25 -13.51
CA VAL A 47 1.84 -11.65 -13.11
C VAL A 47 1.74 -12.50 -14.37
N GLU A 48 2.73 -13.37 -14.58
CA GLU A 48 2.76 -14.30 -15.70
C GLU A 48 2.61 -15.74 -15.21
N THR A 49 2.24 -16.64 -16.11
CA THR A 49 2.07 -18.07 -15.82
C THR A 49 3.11 -18.83 -16.62
N GLY A 50 4.06 -19.46 -15.94
CA GLY A 50 5.06 -20.31 -16.57
C GLY A 50 4.86 -21.79 -16.24
N PRO A 51 5.72 -22.67 -16.78
CA PRO A 51 5.64 -24.12 -16.58
C PRO A 51 5.80 -24.54 -15.10
N LYS A 52 6.49 -23.72 -14.29
CA LYS A 52 6.68 -23.93 -12.84
C LYS A 52 5.67 -23.18 -11.98
N GLY A 53 4.60 -22.66 -12.57
CA GLY A 53 3.55 -21.87 -11.91
C GLY A 53 3.67 -20.36 -12.16
N ALA A 54 2.86 -19.59 -11.44
CA ALA A 54 2.79 -18.15 -11.62
C ALA A 54 3.98 -17.42 -10.98
N PHE A 55 4.54 -16.43 -11.69
CA PHE A 55 5.67 -15.64 -11.21
C PHE A 55 5.50 -14.16 -11.55
N LEU A 56 6.33 -13.31 -10.93
CA LEU A 56 6.37 -11.87 -11.17
C LEU A 56 7.49 -11.56 -12.14
N ALA A 57 7.13 -11.11 -13.35
CA ALA A 57 8.07 -10.62 -14.35
C ALA A 57 8.18 -9.09 -14.21
N ARG A 58 9.40 -8.56 -14.21
CA ARG A 58 9.59 -7.11 -14.18
C ARG A 58 9.21 -6.53 -15.53
N VAL A 59 8.31 -5.55 -15.54
CA VAL A 59 7.99 -4.78 -16.74
C VAL A 59 9.11 -3.76 -16.89
N VAL A 60 10.05 -4.05 -17.78
CA VAL A 60 10.98 -3.03 -18.27
C VAL A 60 10.20 -2.25 -19.30
N SER A 61 10.02 -0.95 -19.08
CA SER A 61 9.50 -0.03 -20.08
C SER A 61 10.47 -0.02 -21.25
N THR A 62 10.32 -0.97 -22.16
CA THR A 62 10.67 -0.71 -23.54
C THR A 62 9.67 0.34 -24.02
N PRO A 63 10.10 1.37 -24.75
CA PRO A 63 9.18 2.27 -25.43
C PRO A 63 8.52 1.48 -26.56
N THR A 64 7.67 0.51 -26.23
CA THR A 64 6.67 0.02 -27.17
C THR A 64 5.63 1.12 -27.31
N ALA A 65 5.14 1.28 -28.53
CA ALA A 65 4.32 2.41 -29.00
C ALA A 65 3.01 2.67 -28.24
N ASP A 66 2.74 1.93 -27.16
CA ASP A 66 1.51 2.01 -26.35
C ASP A 66 1.64 2.89 -25.11
N ASP A 67 2.83 2.98 -24.49
CA ASP A 67 3.04 3.87 -23.33
C ASP A 67 3.39 5.31 -23.76
N ALA A 68 3.89 5.49 -25.00
CA ALA A 68 4.13 6.79 -25.63
C ALA A 68 2.88 7.37 -26.33
N LYS A 69 1.80 6.59 -26.43
CA LYS A 69 0.47 7.13 -26.68
C LYS A 69 -0.15 7.51 -25.33
N GLY A 70 0.38 8.58 -24.73
CA GLY A 70 -0.52 9.57 -24.15
C GLY A 70 -1.39 10.02 -25.31
N GLY A 71 -2.45 9.24 -25.58
CA GLY A 71 -3.15 9.24 -26.84
C GLY A 71 -3.47 10.68 -27.17
N GLU A 72 -2.90 11.16 -28.28
CA GLU A 72 -3.51 12.27 -28.99
C GLU A 72 -4.97 11.85 -29.11
N PHE A 73 -5.82 12.46 -28.29
CA PHE A 73 -7.25 12.23 -28.29
C PHE A 73 -7.71 12.89 -29.58
N CYS A 74 -7.48 12.19 -30.68
CA CYS A 74 -8.06 12.53 -31.95
C CYS A 74 -9.54 12.32 -31.71
N VAL A 75 -10.23 13.42 -31.40
CA VAL A 75 -11.66 13.55 -31.60
C VAL A 75 -11.86 13.39 -33.10
N LYS A 76 -11.73 12.17 -33.59
CA LYS A 76 -12.49 11.79 -34.77
C LYS A 76 -13.91 11.98 -34.31
N ASP A 77 -14.70 12.75 -35.05
CA ASP A 77 -16.13 12.82 -34.84
C ASP A 77 -16.67 11.38 -34.88
N GLU A 78 -16.78 10.75 -33.71
CA GLU A 78 -17.16 9.35 -33.61
C GLU A 78 -18.67 9.29 -33.76
N VAL A 79 -19.11 9.04 -34.99
CA VAL A 79 -20.53 8.80 -35.34
C VAL A 79 -21.01 7.43 -34.80
N ARG A 80 -20.16 6.66 -34.12
CA ARG A 80 -20.50 5.34 -33.57
C ARG A 80 -21.39 5.48 -32.35
N ASP A 81 -22.50 4.76 -32.35
CA ASP A 81 -23.50 4.77 -31.28
C ASP A 81 -23.93 3.32 -30.96
N ASN A 82 -24.42 3.09 -29.75
CA ASN A 82 -24.75 1.76 -29.25
C ASN A 82 -26.12 1.24 -29.73
N ARG A 83 -26.85 1.98 -30.57
CA ARG A 83 -28.22 1.64 -31.00
C ARG A 83 -28.37 0.29 -31.70
N THR A 84 -27.32 -0.16 -32.39
CA THR A 84 -27.29 -1.45 -33.12
C THR A 84 -26.66 -2.59 -32.31
N LEU A 85 -26.15 -2.31 -31.11
CA LEU A 85 -25.52 -3.33 -30.25
C LEU A 85 -26.59 -4.13 -29.52
N VAL A 86 -26.73 -5.39 -29.90
CA VAL A 86 -27.64 -6.35 -29.25
C VAL A 86 -26.87 -7.27 -28.33
N ASP A 87 -27.28 -7.36 -27.07
CA ASP A 87 -26.69 -8.28 -26.09
C ASP A 87 -27.31 -9.67 -26.21
N ASN A 88 -26.72 -10.51 -27.05
CA ASN A 88 -27.14 -11.90 -27.27
C ASN A 88 -26.20 -12.93 -26.63
N ASN A 89 -25.25 -12.51 -25.77
CA ASN A 89 -24.17 -13.34 -25.21
C ASN A 89 -23.31 -14.11 -26.24
N LYS A 90 -23.45 -13.86 -27.53
CA LYS A 90 -22.68 -14.49 -28.63
C LYS A 90 -21.60 -13.56 -29.20
N ALA A 91 -21.35 -12.43 -28.54
CA ALA A 91 -20.43 -11.40 -28.99
C ALA A 91 -18.93 -11.73 -28.80
N GLN A 92 -18.62 -12.86 -28.16
CA GLN A 92 -17.26 -13.34 -27.93
C GLN A 92 -17.15 -14.77 -28.45
N GLY A 93 -16.26 -14.99 -29.42
CA GLY A 93 -16.06 -16.30 -30.03
C GLY A 93 -15.20 -17.26 -29.20
N LEU A 94 -14.34 -16.74 -28.32
CA LEU A 94 -13.48 -17.56 -27.47
C LEU A 94 -14.22 -18.08 -26.24
N SER A 95 -14.16 -19.39 -26.02
CA SER A 95 -14.70 -20.05 -24.83
C SER A 95 -13.77 -19.88 -23.62
N GLY A 96 -14.25 -20.25 -22.42
CA GLY A 96 -13.41 -20.28 -21.23
C GLY A 96 -12.26 -21.28 -21.33
N GLU A 97 -12.50 -22.41 -22.01
CA GLU A 97 -11.53 -23.49 -22.20
C GLU A 97 -10.40 -23.06 -23.12
N ASP A 98 -10.70 -22.32 -24.18
CA ASP A 98 -9.70 -21.75 -25.10
C ASP A 98 -8.77 -20.78 -24.37
N ILE A 99 -9.32 -19.93 -23.51
CA ILE A 99 -8.53 -18.98 -22.71
C ILE A 99 -7.61 -19.72 -21.73
N ASP A 100 -8.08 -20.83 -21.16
CA ASP A 100 -7.26 -21.66 -20.27
C ASP A 100 -6.24 -22.50 -21.05
N ALA A 101 -6.50 -22.86 -22.31
CA ALA A 101 -5.52 -23.45 -23.21
C ALA A 101 -4.40 -22.47 -23.52
N MET A 102 -4.72 -21.22 -23.91
CA MET A 102 -3.72 -20.16 -24.12
C MET A 102 -2.84 -19.95 -22.90
N ARG A 103 -3.42 -19.99 -21.68
CA ARG A 103 -2.65 -19.88 -20.43
C ARG A 103 -1.72 -21.08 -20.18
N ARG A 104 -2.15 -22.29 -20.56
CA ARG A 104 -1.34 -23.52 -20.46
C ARG A 104 -0.19 -23.53 -21.46
N GLU A 105 -0.42 -22.99 -22.64
CA GLU A 105 0.58 -22.78 -23.69
C GLU A 105 1.58 -21.66 -23.34
N GLY A 106 1.31 -20.89 -22.29
CA GLY A 106 2.20 -19.84 -21.80
C GLY A 106 1.98 -18.48 -22.46
N ALA A 107 0.84 -18.28 -23.14
CA ALA A 107 0.49 -16.99 -23.75
C ALA A 107 0.50 -15.87 -22.70
N THR A 108 1.06 -14.72 -23.08
CA THR A 108 1.13 -13.57 -22.18
C THR A 108 -0.26 -12.99 -21.93
N GLY A 109 -0.42 -12.30 -20.80
CA GLY A 109 -1.70 -11.66 -20.47
C GLY A 109 -2.15 -10.65 -21.52
N ASP A 110 -1.22 -10.02 -22.24
CA ASP A 110 -1.52 -9.06 -23.31
C ASP A 110 -1.96 -9.79 -24.59
N GLU A 111 -1.30 -10.88 -24.97
CA GLU A 111 -1.74 -11.74 -26.10
C GLU A 111 -3.16 -12.25 -25.90
N ILE A 112 -3.52 -12.64 -24.68
CA ILE A 112 -4.90 -13.06 -24.36
C ILE A 112 -5.88 -11.88 -24.53
N VAL A 113 -5.47 -10.66 -24.20
CA VAL A 113 -6.32 -9.46 -24.38
C VAL A 113 -6.52 -9.17 -25.86
N GLU A 114 -5.46 -9.22 -26.66
CA GLU A 114 -5.53 -8.99 -28.10
C GLU A 114 -6.36 -10.08 -28.81
N ALA A 115 -6.19 -11.35 -28.45
CA ALA A 115 -7.02 -12.44 -28.96
C ALA A 115 -8.51 -12.23 -28.61
N LEU A 116 -8.83 -11.74 -27.41
CA LEU A 116 -10.20 -11.43 -26.99
C LEU A 116 -10.79 -10.21 -27.69
N ILE A 117 -9.96 -9.29 -28.17
CA ILE A 117 -10.37 -8.14 -28.98
C ILE A 117 -10.66 -8.60 -30.40
N ALA A 118 -9.73 -9.34 -31.02
CA ALA A 118 -9.87 -9.88 -32.37
C ALA A 118 -11.08 -10.80 -32.55
N ASN A 119 -11.42 -11.61 -31.53
CA ASN A 119 -12.57 -12.52 -31.56
C ASN A 119 -13.89 -11.89 -31.08
N SER A 120 -13.95 -10.57 -30.91
CA SER A 120 -15.17 -9.88 -30.50
C SER A 120 -15.86 -9.16 -31.66
N SER A 121 -16.99 -9.72 -32.10
CA SER A 121 -17.80 -9.18 -33.20
C SER A 121 -18.39 -7.78 -32.93
N THR A 122 -18.45 -7.36 -31.66
CA THR A 122 -19.01 -6.06 -31.25
C THR A 122 -17.95 -5.02 -30.91
N PHE A 123 -16.66 -5.37 -30.92
CA PHE A 123 -15.63 -4.46 -30.43
C PHE A 123 -15.43 -3.26 -31.34
N GLU A 124 -15.35 -3.46 -32.66
CA GLU A 124 -15.15 -2.38 -33.62
C GLU A 124 -16.34 -1.39 -33.65
N ASN A 125 -17.56 -1.89 -33.51
CA ASN A 125 -18.77 -1.07 -33.53
C ASN A 125 -18.96 -0.21 -32.27
N LYS A 126 -18.18 -0.45 -31.22
CA LYS A 126 -18.21 0.37 -30.00
C LYS A 126 -17.50 1.71 -30.20
N THR A 127 -17.90 2.69 -29.39
CA THR A 127 -17.19 3.96 -29.24
C THR A 127 -15.78 3.78 -28.69
N SER A 128 -14.86 4.71 -28.97
CA SER A 128 -13.48 4.73 -28.42
C SER A 128 -13.46 4.54 -26.91
N PHE A 129 -14.30 5.28 -26.17
CA PHE A 129 -14.41 5.15 -24.72
C PHE A 129 -14.82 3.75 -24.27
N SER A 130 -15.74 3.12 -25.02
CA SER A 130 -16.21 1.76 -24.72
C SER A 130 -15.16 0.71 -25.05
N GLN A 131 -14.39 0.91 -26.13
CA GLN A 131 -13.25 0.07 -26.50
C GLN A 131 -12.15 0.15 -25.44
N GLU A 132 -11.75 1.35 -25.04
CA GLU A 132 -10.70 1.55 -24.03
C GLU A 132 -11.13 0.99 -22.66
N LYS A 133 -12.38 1.25 -22.27
CA LYS A 133 -12.96 0.66 -21.05
C LYS A 133 -12.96 -0.87 -21.10
N TYR A 134 -13.24 -1.47 -22.26
CA TYR A 134 -13.18 -2.93 -22.44
C TYR A 134 -11.74 -3.43 -22.32
N ARG A 135 -10.77 -2.78 -23.00
CA ARG A 135 -9.35 -3.09 -22.95
C ARG A 135 -8.83 -3.06 -21.51
N LEU A 136 -9.06 -1.97 -20.78
CA LEU A 136 -8.66 -1.82 -19.37
C LEU A 136 -9.28 -2.89 -18.46
N ARG A 137 -10.56 -3.25 -18.69
CA ARG A 137 -11.23 -4.32 -17.95
C ARG A 137 -10.58 -5.69 -18.19
N LYS A 138 -10.18 -5.98 -19.44
CA LYS A 138 -9.54 -7.24 -19.82
C LYS A 138 -8.09 -7.30 -19.34
N GLN A 139 -7.30 -6.24 -19.52
CA GLN A 139 -5.95 -6.12 -18.97
C GLN A 139 -5.94 -6.34 -17.46
N LYS A 140 -6.85 -5.71 -16.70
CA LYS A 140 -6.95 -5.92 -15.25
C LYS A 140 -7.27 -7.38 -14.85
N LYS A 141 -7.93 -8.15 -15.73
CA LYS A 141 -8.29 -9.57 -15.47
C LYS A 141 -7.17 -10.53 -15.90
N TYR A 142 -6.57 -10.32 -17.07
CA TYR A 142 -5.66 -11.28 -17.71
C TYR A 142 -4.18 -10.89 -17.57
N ALA A 143 -3.87 -9.61 -17.45
CA ALA A 143 -2.52 -9.06 -17.27
C ALA A 143 -2.43 -8.15 -16.03
N PRO A 144 -2.71 -8.65 -14.81
CA PRO A 144 -2.64 -7.82 -13.62
C PRO A 144 -1.21 -7.33 -13.38
N LYS A 145 -1.08 -6.01 -13.25
CA LYS A 145 0.17 -5.31 -12.93
C LYS A 145 0.24 -5.06 -11.42
N VAL A 146 1.45 -5.14 -10.86
CA VAL A 146 1.75 -4.94 -9.45
C VAL A 146 2.82 -3.87 -9.35
N LEU A 147 2.55 -2.81 -8.60
CA LEU A 147 3.50 -1.74 -8.38
C LEU A 147 4.16 -1.91 -7.01
N LEU A 148 5.49 -1.97 -7.00
CA LEU A 148 6.29 -2.04 -5.79
C LEU A 148 6.42 -0.64 -5.18
N ARG A 149 5.94 -0.43 -3.95
CA ARG A 149 6.00 0.84 -3.22
C ARG A 149 6.65 0.69 -1.86
N ARG A 150 7.27 1.78 -1.41
CA ARG A 150 7.73 1.93 -0.03
C ARG A 150 6.50 2.14 0.87
N PRO A 151 6.42 1.51 2.05
CA PRO A 151 5.43 1.88 3.06
C PRO A 151 5.76 3.25 3.68
N PHE A 152 4.75 4.11 3.78
CA PHE A 152 4.81 5.42 4.47
C PHE A 152 3.44 5.72 5.08
N ALA A 153 3.33 6.75 5.92
CA ALA A 153 2.16 7.02 6.78
C ALA A 153 0.82 6.95 6.03
N ARG A 154 0.69 7.71 4.94
CA ARG A 154 -0.51 7.72 4.10
C ARG A 154 -0.83 6.34 3.54
N SER A 155 0.18 5.66 3.02
CA SER A 155 0.04 4.38 2.36
C SER A 155 -0.38 3.26 3.31
N ILE A 156 0.21 3.26 4.51
CA ILE A 156 -0.12 2.34 5.60
C ILE A 156 -1.53 2.60 6.10
N CYS A 157 -1.88 3.86 6.36
CA CYS A 157 -3.23 4.24 6.79
C CYS A 157 -4.30 3.86 5.75
N GLU A 158 -4.08 4.14 4.46
CA GLU A 158 -4.99 3.72 3.38
C GLU A 158 -5.15 2.19 3.32
N ALA A 159 -4.07 1.43 3.50
CA ALA A 159 -4.10 -0.04 3.49
C ALA A 159 -4.86 -0.61 4.70
N TYR A 160 -4.64 -0.07 5.90
CA TYR A 160 -5.35 -0.48 7.11
C TYR A 160 -6.83 -0.08 7.05
N PHE A 161 -7.14 1.16 6.67
CA PHE A 161 -8.53 1.63 6.56
C PHE A 161 -9.37 0.77 5.61
N LYS A 162 -8.77 0.28 4.51
CA LYS A 162 -9.46 -0.60 3.55
C LYS A 162 -9.64 -2.03 4.04
N LYS A 163 -8.70 -2.56 4.85
CA LYS A 163 -8.64 -4.00 5.17
C LYS A 163 -9.05 -4.32 6.61
N TYR A 164 -8.65 -3.50 7.56
CA TYR A 164 -8.86 -3.64 9.00
C TYR A 164 -9.11 -2.25 9.63
N PRO A 165 -10.21 -1.56 9.27
CA PRO A 165 -10.47 -0.20 9.76
C PRO A 165 -10.64 -0.15 11.28
N ASP A 166 -11.18 -1.22 11.88
CA ASP A 166 -11.34 -1.42 13.32
C ASP A 166 -10.00 -1.30 14.08
N ARG A 167 -8.91 -1.84 13.53
CA ARG A 167 -7.59 -1.81 14.18
C ARG A 167 -6.97 -0.43 14.29
N ILE A 168 -7.42 0.50 13.45
CA ILE A 168 -6.96 1.89 13.47
C ILE A 168 -8.05 2.86 13.93
N GLY A 169 -9.11 2.36 14.59
CA GLY A 169 -10.21 3.20 15.07
C GLY A 169 -10.95 3.94 13.95
N PHE A 170 -11.02 3.36 12.75
CA PHE A 170 -11.60 3.96 11.55
C PHE A 170 -10.94 5.29 11.13
N LEU A 171 -9.67 5.49 11.50
CA LEU A 171 -8.92 6.68 11.12
C LEU A 171 -8.67 6.72 9.60
N ARG A 172 -9.17 7.77 8.94
CA ARG A 172 -8.94 8.02 7.51
C ARG A 172 -7.65 8.82 7.30
N VAL A 173 -7.07 8.71 6.10
CA VAL A 173 -5.80 9.37 5.74
C VAL A 173 -5.87 10.89 5.83
N ASP A 174 -6.98 11.49 5.40
CA ASP A 174 -7.20 12.93 5.48
C ASP A 174 -7.32 13.40 6.93
N THR A 175 -8.01 12.65 7.80
CA THR A 175 -8.05 12.94 9.24
C THR A 175 -6.66 12.83 9.87
N LEU A 176 -5.88 11.79 9.53
CA LEU A 176 -4.49 11.67 9.98
C LEU A 176 -3.63 12.85 9.50
N SER A 177 -3.80 13.27 8.24
CA SER A 177 -3.05 14.40 7.67
C SER A 177 -3.42 15.72 8.35
N LEU A 178 -4.70 15.94 8.63
CA LEU A 178 -5.19 17.11 9.35
C LEU A 178 -4.67 17.14 10.78
N LEU A 179 -4.71 16.01 11.50
CA LEU A 179 -4.17 15.87 12.86
C LEU A 179 -2.70 16.30 12.92
N LEU A 180 -1.86 15.78 12.03
CA LEU A 180 -0.44 16.11 11.98
C LEU A 180 -0.18 17.58 11.63
N SER A 181 -1.03 18.17 10.78
CA SER A 181 -0.93 19.57 10.39
C SER A 181 -1.36 20.51 11.51
N LEU A 182 -2.47 20.21 12.20
CA LEU A 182 -2.97 20.99 13.34
C LEU A 182 -2.02 20.91 14.55
N ALA A 183 -1.39 19.76 14.77
CA ALA A 183 -0.37 19.58 15.81
C ALA A 183 0.99 20.22 15.44
N ASN A 184 1.10 20.82 14.25
CA ASN A 184 2.33 21.46 13.75
C ASN A 184 3.58 20.55 13.85
N VAL A 185 3.41 19.27 13.50
CA VAL A 185 4.51 18.29 13.63
C VAL A 185 5.58 18.60 12.58
N SER A 186 6.76 19.02 13.08
CA SER A 186 7.90 19.46 12.28
C SER A 186 9.21 18.92 12.84
N ALA A 187 10.27 18.93 12.03
CA ALA A 187 11.61 18.52 12.45
C ALA A 187 12.04 19.24 13.75
N TYR A 188 12.85 18.58 14.57
CA TYR A 188 13.34 19.07 15.87
C TYR A 188 12.27 19.33 16.95
N SER A 189 11.01 18.99 16.69
CA SER A 189 9.95 19.08 17.70
C SER A 189 9.97 17.87 18.63
N ASP A 190 9.76 18.10 19.91
CA ASP A 190 9.51 17.04 20.88
C ASP A 190 8.00 16.89 21.06
N VAL A 191 7.46 15.75 20.61
CA VAL A 191 6.02 15.55 20.47
C VAL A 191 5.54 14.47 21.43
N LEU A 192 4.59 14.84 22.28
CA LEU A 192 3.85 13.91 23.13
C LEU A 192 2.64 13.36 22.37
N VAL A 193 2.51 12.05 22.31
CA VAL A 193 1.44 11.36 21.58
C VAL A 193 0.79 10.33 22.48
N VAL A 194 -0.54 10.28 22.50
CA VAL A 194 -1.29 9.14 23.06
C VAL A 194 -1.90 8.36 21.90
N ASP A 195 -1.33 7.21 21.58
CA ASP A 195 -1.76 6.39 20.45
C ASP A 195 -2.30 5.02 20.92
N MET A 196 -3.63 4.90 20.91
CA MET A 196 -4.33 3.66 21.25
C MET A 196 -4.58 2.76 20.02
N VAL A 197 -4.20 3.19 18.81
CA VAL A 197 -4.61 2.60 17.53
C VAL A 197 -3.43 1.95 16.78
N GLY A 198 -2.74 1.05 17.48
CA GLY A 198 -1.70 0.20 16.89
C GLY A 198 -0.38 0.91 16.57
N GLY A 199 -0.23 2.18 16.96
CA GLY A 199 0.99 2.97 16.73
C GLY A 199 1.00 3.71 15.40
N ILE A 200 -0.13 3.86 14.69
CA ILE A 200 -0.15 4.52 13.39
C ILE A 200 0.11 6.03 13.48
N VAL A 201 -0.38 6.68 14.54
CA VAL A 201 -0.16 8.11 14.78
C VAL A 201 1.29 8.32 15.22
N THR A 202 1.78 7.49 16.13
CA THR A 202 3.19 7.48 16.58
C THR A 202 4.14 7.33 15.39
N GLY A 203 3.86 6.37 14.50
CA GLY A 203 4.65 6.17 13.28
C GLY A 203 4.58 7.37 12.33
N ALA A 204 3.41 7.97 12.14
CA ALA A 204 3.27 9.12 11.26
C ALA A 204 3.99 10.38 11.80
N VAL A 205 3.99 10.59 13.12
CA VAL A 205 4.78 11.64 13.76
C VAL A 205 6.28 11.38 13.56
N ALA A 206 6.74 10.16 13.84
CA ALA A 206 8.15 9.78 13.66
C ALA A 206 8.62 9.92 12.19
N GLU A 207 7.75 9.62 11.22
CA GLU A 207 8.03 9.84 9.79
C GLU A 207 8.25 11.33 9.48
N ARG A 208 7.45 12.22 10.08
CA ARG A 208 7.55 13.68 9.90
C ARG A 208 8.78 14.27 10.58
N LEU A 209 9.15 13.75 11.75
CA LEU A 209 10.35 14.16 12.48
C LEU A 209 11.65 13.73 11.79
N GLY A 210 11.63 12.61 11.06
CA GLY A 210 12.77 12.15 10.27
C GLY A 210 14.03 11.84 11.09
N GLY A 211 13.91 11.61 12.40
CA GLY A 211 15.03 11.36 13.30
C GLY A 211 15.56 12.60 14.03
N THR A 212 14.93 13.76 13.80
CA THR A 212 15.21 15.02 14.50
C THR A 212 14.12 15.29 15.54
N GLY A 213 14.48 15.61 16.78
CA GLY A 213 13.55 15.66 17.91
C GLY A 213 13.22 14.28 18.50
N TYR A 214 12.15 14.21 19.30
CA TYR A 214 11.66 13.02 19.97
C TYR A 214 10.14 12.82 19.82
N VAL A 215 9.70 11.56 19.73
CA VAL A 215 8.29 11.20 19.89
C VAL A 215 8.16 10.42 21.19
N CYS A 216 7.42 10.95 22.15
CA CYS A 216 7.06 10.23 23.36
C CYS A 216 5.64 9.68 23.21
N ASN A 217 5.53 8.35 23.05
CA ASN A 217 4.24 7.67 23.07
C ASN A 217 3.85 7.36 24.51
N THR A 218 2.87 8.11 25.01
CA THR A 218 2.34 7.98 26.36
C THR A 218 1.15 7.04 26.39
N HIS A 219 1.03 6.30 27.48
CA HIS A 219 -0.08 5.39 27.72
C HIS A 219 -0.61 5.54 29.14
N PHE A 220 -1.89 5.24 29.31
CA PHE A 220 -2.52 5.19 30.61
C PHE A 220 -2.49 3.76 31.16
N GLY A 221 -2.16 3.62 32.44
CA GLY A 221 -2.02 2.35 33.13
C GLY A 221 -0.67 1.65 32.90
N ALA A 222 -0.49 0.50 33.54
CA ALA A 222 0.80 -0.18 33.63
C ALA A 222 1.30 -0.85 32.33
N LYS A 223 0.43 -1.02 31.31
CA LYS A 223 0.78 -1.75 30.08
C LYS A 223 0.72 -0.83 28.86
N PRO A 224 1.81 -0.74 28.07
CA PRO A 224 1.83 0.07 26.87
C PRO A 224 0.87 -0.44 25.80
N TYR A 225 0.25 0.50 25.08
CA TYR A 225 -0.52 0.18 23.88
C TYR A 225 0.38 -0.40 22.78
N SER A 226 -0.21 -1.24 21.93
CA SER A 226 0.52 -1.91 20.85
C SER A 226 1.03 -0.89 19.82
N THR A 227 2.33 -0.95 19.50
CA THR A 227 2.98 -0.14 18.46
C THR A 227 3.36 -0.97 17.23
N ALA A 228 2.64 -2.07 16.98
CA ALA A 228 2.98 -3.03 15.94
C ALA A 228 3.05 -2.42 14.53
N ILE A 229 2.25 -1.38 14.25
CA ILE A 229 2.21 -0.71 12.94
C ILE A 229 3.52 0.07 12.67
N VAL A 230 4.18 0.59 13.70
CA VAL A 230 5.44 1.35 13.57
C VAL A 230 6.52 0.53 12.86
N ARG A 231 6.53 -0.79 13.05
CA ARG A 231 7.48 -1.71 12.40
C ARG A 231 7.35 -1.74 10.87
N ILE A 232 6.19 -1.36 10.34
CA ILE A 232 5.90 -1.38 8.90
C ILE A 232 6.55 -0.20 8.17
N PHE A 233 6.85 0.89 8.87
CA PHE A 233 7.44 2.10 8.29
C PHE A 233 8.91 1.94 7.86
N ASN A 234 9.58 0.85 8.26
CA ASN A 234 11.00 0.60 7.98
C ASN A 234 11.92 1.75 8.43
N PHE A 235 11.66 2.29 9.60
CA PHE A 235 12.50 3.36 10.15
C PHE A 235 13.94 2.91 10.36
N SER A 236 14.88 3.84 10.16
CA SER A 236 16.28 3.62 10.48
C SER A 236 16.48 3.49 11.98
N ARG A 237 17.65 3.00 12.39
CA ARG A 237 18.02 2.94 13.81
C ARG A 237 17.93 4.31 14.47
N GLU A 238 18.37 5.35 13.76
CA GLU A 238 18.33 6.75 14.23
C GLU A 238 16.91 7.18 14.59
N VAL A 239 15.95 6.97 13.70
CA VAL A 239 14.54 7.31 13.95
C VAL A 239 13.97 6.45 15.08
N CYS A 240 14.23 5.14 15.08
CA CYS A 240 13.75 4.23 16.13
C CYS A 240 14.23 4.62 17.53
N CYS A 241 15.48 5.08 17.66
CA CYS A 241 16.03 5.55 18.94
C CYS A 241 15.35 6.83 19.46
N ARG A 242 14.66 7.59 18.61
CA ARG A 242 13.90 8.79 19.00
C ARG A 242 12.44 8.51 19.34
N ILE A 243 11.96 7.28 19.17
CA ILE A 243 10.62 6.88 19.58
C ILE A 243 10.72 6.28 20.97
N VAL A 244 10.34 7.06 21.97
CA VAL A 244 10.33 6.69 23.37
C VAL A 244 8.92 6.41 23.85
N GLN A 245 8.80 5.61 24.90
CA GLN A 245 7.52 5.28 25.51
C GLN A 245 7.61 5.47 27.03
N SER A 246 6.62 6.16 27.58
CA SER A 246 6.49 6.43 29.01
C SER A 246 5.05 6.23 29.46
N SER A 247 4.82 5.90 30.74
CA SER A 247 3.48 5.96 31.30
C SER A 247 3.10 7.42 31.60
N PHE A 248 1.80 7.71 31.66
CA PHE A 248 1.33 9.03 32.06
C PHE A 248 1.72 9.36 33.51
N ASP A 249 1.73 8.37 34.40
CA ASP A 249 2.05 8.53 35.81
C ASP A 249 3.53 8.92 36.02
N ASP A 250 4.44 8.33 35.23
CA ASP A 250 5.86 8.69 35.26
C ASP A 250 6.09 10.14 34.77
N LEU A 251 5.32 10.58 33.78
CA LEU A 251 5.44 11.94 33.24
C LEU A 251 4.88 12.99 34.21
N SER A 252 3.78 12.68 34.89
CA SER A 252 3.14 13.62 35.83
C SER A 252 3.88 13.73 37.17
N SER A 253 4.45 12.63 37.66
CA SER A 253 5.23 12.61 38.91
C SER A 253 6.54 13.41 38.84
N THR A 254 7.04 13.69 37.64
CA THR A 254 8.26 14.48 37.44
C THR A 254 8.05 15.98 37.77
N GLU A 255 6.82 16.48 37.76
CA GLU A 255 6.51 17.88 38.11
C GLU A 255 6.42 18.12 39.63
N CYS A 256 6.21 17.09 40.44
CA CYS A 256 5.98 17.25 41.89
C CYS A 256 7.24 17.42 42.73
N ASN A 257 8.45 17.26 42.17
CA ASN A 257 9.72 17.30 42.91
C ASN A 257 10.62 18.51 42.62
N ASN A 258 10.16 19.53 41.88
CA ASN A 258 11.01 20.67 41.47
C ASN A 258 10.61 22.02 42.10
N PHE A 259 10.31 22.04 43.40
CA PHE A 259 10.39 23.25 44.21
C PHE A 259 10.95 22.88 45.60
N GLU A 260 12.27 22.70 45.71
CA GLU A 260 13.15 23.27 46.75
C GLU A 260 14.54 22.60 46.78
N GLU A 261 15.54 23.49 46.80
CA GLU A 261 16.98 23.37 47.12
C GLU A 261 18.00 22.66 46.20
N PRO A 262 19.22 23.25 46.08
CA PRO A 262 20.28 22.76 45.19
C PRO A 262 21.11 21.65 45.86
N ILE A 263 21.30 20.51 45.18
CA ILE A 263 22.12 19.40 45.68
C ILE A 263 23.34 19.19 44.76
N PRO A 264 24.54 18.86 45.32
CA PRO A 264 25.82 18.97 44.63
C PRO A 264 26.05 17.90 43.56
N GLN A 265 26.98 18.21 42.66
CA GLN A 265 27.52 17.31 41.65
C GLN A 265 28.12 16.05 42.30
N ASN A 266 27.39 14.94 42.28
CA ASN A 266 27.89 13.57 42.07
C ASN A 266 26.81 12.53 42.41
N ALA A 267 26.03 12.13 41.39
CA ALA A 267 25.36 10.82 41.36
C ALA A 267 24.88 10.55 39.92
N ILE A 268 25.72 9.88 39.14
CA ILE A 268 25.25 9.18 37.94
C ILE A 268 24.62 7.88 38.45
N SER A 269 23.31 7.86 38.65
CA SER A 269 22.53 6.65 38.83
C SER A 269 21.90 6.26 37.49
N SER A 270 22.42 5.19 36.92
CA SER A 270 21.83 4.42 35.83
C SER A 270 20.49 3.80 36.25
N ASP A 271 19.59 3.64 35.27
CA ASP A 271 18.37 2.83 35.30
C ASP A 271 17.14 3.42 36.00
N THR A 272 16.43 4.33 35.31
CA THR A 272 14.97 4.27 35.05
C THR A 272 14.55 5.51 34.27
N CYS A 273 14.14 5.35 33.01
CA CYS A 273 13.04 6.05 32.32
C CYS A 273 13.30 6.02 30.80
N SER A 274 12.31 5.56 30.04
CA SER A 274 12.31 5.34 28.58
C SER A 274 13.18 4.17 28.05
N MET A 275 12.54 3.01 27.84
CA MET A 275 13.11 1.96 26.99
C MET A 275 12.82 2.31 25.52
N PRO A 276 13.83 2.34 24.63
CA PRO A 276 13.56 2.47 23.19
C PRO A 276 12.70 1.30 22.74
N LEU A 277 11.68 1.58 21.92
CA LEU A 277 10.81 0.52 21.40
C LEU A 277 11.67 -0.56 20.73
N LYS A 278 11.36 -1.84 20.99
CA LYS A 278 11.97 -3.01 20.31
C LYS A 278 11.52 -3.05 18.83
N LEU A 279 12.05 -2.12 18.05
CA LEU A 279 11.84 -1.92 16.61
C LEU A 279 13.08 -2.30 15.78
N LEU A 280 14.19 -2.64 16.44
CA LEU A 280 15.42 -3.08 15.79
C LEU A 280 15.29 -4.57 15.37
N ASN A 281 15.95 -4.93 14.26
CA ASN A 281 15.96 -6.28 13.68
C ASN A 281 14.60 -6.84 13.25
N VAL A 282 13.66 -5.97 12.86
CA VAL A 282 12.39 -6.38 12.25
C VAL A 282 12.55 -6.60 10.73
N PRO A 283 11.83 -7.56 10.12
CA PRO A 283 11.86 -7.71 8.67
C PRO A 283 11.35 -6.43 8.00
N LYS A 284 12.05 -5.99 6.96
CA LYS A 284 11.60 -4.83 6.17
C LYS A 284 10.26 -5.15 5.51
N TRP A 285 9.41 -4.15 5.40
CA TRP A 285 8.09 -4.24 4.78
C TRP A 285 8.09 -3.60 3.40
N ILE A 286 7.26 -4.13 2.51
CA ILE A 286 6.97 -3.56 1.20
C ILE A 286 5.47 -3.40 1.04
N GLN A 287 5.09 -2.47 0.17
CA GLN A 287 3.72 -2.35 -0.30
C GLN A 287 3.62 -2.77 -1.77
N LEU A 288 2.59 -3.55 -2.06
CA LEU A 288 2.22 -3.94 -3.41
C LEU A 288 0.86 -3.34 -3.75
N ASP A 289 0.83 -2.48 -4.75
CA ASP A 289 -0.41 -1.90 -5.27
C ASP A 289 -0.86 -2.65 -6.53
N LEU A 290 -2.14 -3.06 -6.53
CA LEU A 290 -2.84 -3.85 -7.56
C LEU A 290 -3.95 -3.03 -8.24
#